data_AF-A0A951KZI7-F1
#
_entry.id   AF-A0A951KZI7-F1
#
_cell.length_a   1.000
_cell.length_b   1.000
_cell.length_c   1.000
_cell.angle_alpha   90.00
_cell.angle_beta   90.00
_cell.angle_gamma   90.00
#
_symmetry.space_group_name_H-M   'P 1'
#
loop_
_entity.id
_entity.type
_entity.pdbx_description
1 polymer ?
#
loop_
_entity_poly.entity_id
_entity_poly.type
_entity_poly.pdbx_seq_one_letter_code
_entity_poly.pdbx_strand_id
1 'polypeptide(L)' 'MTAGELRVSRLAAEGRTNRQIAEGLFVTQRTVETHLRHVFQKLNITRREQLPPKLGAPRDE' A
#
# COMPACT_ATOMS: atom_id res chain seq x y z
N MET A 1 5.41 -3.28 -11.26
CA MET A 1 5.48 -2.48 -10.00
C MET A 1 6.87 -2.68 -9.41
N THR A 2 7.43 -1.66 -8.75
CA THR A 2 8.72 -1.74 -8.04
C THR A 2 8.57 -2.42 -6.68
N ALA A 3 9.69 -2.84 -6.08
CA ALA A 3 9.69 -3.44 -4.74
C ALA A 3 9.08 -2.51 -3.67
N GLY A 4 9.29 -1.19 -3.79
CA GLY A 4 8.70 -0.19 -2.89
C GLY A 4 7.16 -0.09 -3.05
N GLU A 5 6.67 -0.05 -4.29
CA GLU A 5 5.23 -0.05 -4.58
C GLU A 5 4.53 -1.30 -4.03
N LEU A 6 5.15 -2.48 -4.15
CA LEU A 6 4.61 -3.75 -3.63
C LEU A 6 4.54 -3.77 -2.10
N ARG A 7 5.60 -3.33 -1.41
CA ARG A 7 5.60 -3.27 0.06
C ARG A 7 4.56 -2.29 0.60
N VAL A 8 4.48 -1.10 0.00
CA VAL A 8 3.50 -0.08 0.37
C VAL A 8 2.07 -0.59 0.17
N SER A 9 1.78 -1.17 -1.00
CA SER A 9 0.45 -1.67 -1.33
C SER A 9 0.01 -2.84 -0.45
N ARG A 10 0.92 -3.73 -0.07
CA ARG A 10 0.68 -4.79 0.91
C ARG A 10 0.29 -4.26 2.28
N LEU A 11 1.12 -3.39 2.85
CA LEU A 11 0.86 -2.81 4.17
C LEU A 11 -0.43 -1.95 4.18
N ALA A 12 -0.70 -1.24 3.09
CA ALA A 12 -1.95 -0.50 2.92
C ALA A 12 -3.19 -1.41 2.85
N ALA A 13 -3.08 -2.58 2.19
CA ALA A 13 -4.13 -3.58 2.14
C ALA A 13 -4.39 -4.23 3.52
N GLU A 14 -3.35 -4.32 4.36
CA GLU A 14 -3.47 -4.76 5.77
C GLU A 14 -4.11 -3.69 6.68
N GLY A 15 -4.47 -2.53 6.15
CA GLY A 15 -5.09 -1.43 6.90
C GLY A 15 -4.10 -0.51 7.62
N ARG A 16 -2.79 -0.62 7.36
CA ARG A 16 -1.80 0.32 7.92
C ARG A 16 -2.01 1.72 7.33
N THR A 17 -1.82 2.73 8.18
CA THR A 17 -1.83 4.14 7.75
C THR A 17 -0.53 4.50 7.02
N ASN A 18 -0.55 5.49 6.12
CA ASN A 18 0.63 5.96 5.39
C ASN A 18 1.81 6.31 6.31
N ARG A 19 1.54 6.85 7.51
CA ARG A 19 2.55 7.10 8.55
C ARG A 19 3.23 5.82 9.04
N GLN A 20 2.45 4.83 9.46
CA GLN A 20 3.00 3.53 9.88
C GLN A 20 3.79 2.83 8.77
N ILE A 21 3.34 2.95 7.52
CA ILE A 21 4.04 2.40 6.35
C ILE A 21 5.36 3.13 6.14
N ALA A 22 5.34 4.46 6.25
CA ALA A 22 6.52 5.31 6.11
C ALA A 22 7.57 4.96 7.19
N GLU A 23 7.14 4.81 8.45
CA GLU A 23 8.01 4.39 9.55
C GLU A 23 8.57 2.98 9.34
N GLY A 24 7.74 2.01 8.96
CA GLY A 24 8.19 0.62 8.75
C GLY A 24 9.10 0.42 7.53
N LEU A 25 9.04 1.34 6.56
CA LEU A 25 9.89 1.30 5.36
C LEU A 25 11.04 2.32 5.39
N PHE A 26 11.18 3.08 6.48
CA PHE A 26 12.16 4.17 6.61
C PHE A 26 12.11 5.18 5.45
N VAL A 27 10.89 5.54 5.03
CA VAL A 27 10.64 6.52 3.97
C VAL A 27 9.73 7.64 4.48
N THR A 28 9.54 8.68 3.68
CA THR A 28 8.58 9.74 4.01
C THR A 28 7.15 9.33 3.66
N GLN A 29 6.15 9.90 4.35
CA GLN A 29 4.74 9.73 4.01
C GLN A 29 4.45 10.13 2.56
N ARG A 30 5.14 11.16 2.06
CA ARG A 30 5.01 11.61 0.67
C ARG A 30 5.48 10.56 -0.33
N THR A 31 6.57 9.85 -0.03
CA THR A 31 7.04 8.71 -0.83
C THR A 31 5.99 7.60 -0.87
N VAL A 32 5.36 7.30 0.27
CA VAL A 32 4.26 6.32 0.36
C VAL A 32 3.07 6.74 -0.51
N GLU A 33 2.65 8.02 -0.45
CA GLU A 33 1.58 8.55 -1.28
C GLU A 33 1.90 8.47 -2.77
N THR A 34 3.12 8.79 -3.18
CA THR A 34 3.56 8.63 -4.58
C THR A 34 3.49 7.18 -5.03
N HIS A 35 3.99 6.24 -4.23
CA HIS A 35 3.90 4.82 -4.52
C HIS A 35 2.45 4.34 -4.61
N LEU A 36 1.59 4.73 -3.66
CA LEU A 36 0.16 4.39 -3.70
C LEU A 36 -0.53 4.95 -4.93
N ARG A 37 -0.25 6.21 -5.31
CA ARG A 37 -0.80 6.81 -6.53
C ARG A 37 -0.42 6.01 -7.78
N HIS A 38 0.84 5.59 -7.89
CA HIS A 38 1.29 4.77 -9.02
C HIS A 38 0.66 3.38 -9.02
N VAL A 39 0.54 2.76 -7.83
CA VAL A 39 -0.17 1.48 -7.63
C VAL A 39 -1.62 1.58 -8.08
N PHE A 40 -2.33 2.61 -7.60
CA PHE A 40 -3.73 2.86 -7.89
C PHE A 40 -3.96 3.06 -9.39
N GLN A 41 -3.10 3.83 -10.05
CA GLN A 41 -3.18 4.02 -11.49
C GLN A 41 -2.95 2.72 -12.27
N LYS A 42 -1.97 1.92 -11.87
CA LYS A 42 -1.66 0.63 -12.51
C LYS A 42 -2.74 -0.42 -12.33
N LEU A 43 -3.38 -0.44 -11.16
CA LEU A 43 -4.46 -1.36 -10.83
C LEU A 43 -5.84 -0.82 -11.25
N ASN A 44 -5.90 0.40 -11.78
CA ASN A 44 -7.13 1.12 -12.13
C ASN A 44 -8.13 1.22 -10.94
N ILE A 45 -7.60 1.41 -9.73
CA ILE A 45 -8.40 1.57 -8.51
C ILE A 45 -8.25 2.98 -7.96
N THR A 46 -9.25 3.42 -7.20
CA THR A 46 -9.28 4.76 -6.58
C THR A 46 -9.24 4.73 -5.06
N ARG A 47 -9.44 3.54 -4.45
CA ARG A 47 -9.48 3.37 -3.00
C ARG A 47 -8.56 2.24 -2.57
N ARG A 48 -7.89 2.43 -1.43
CA ARG A 48 -7.08 1.40 -0.77
C ARG A 48 -7.89 0.14 -0.41
N GLU A 49 -9.19 0.28 -0.19
CA GLU A 49 -10.10 -0.83 0.10
C GLU A 49 -10.31 -1.76 -1.11
N GLN A 50 -10.05 -1.25 -2.31
CA GLN A 50 -10.06 -2.03 -3.54
C GLN A 50 -8.70 -2.70 -3.80
N LEU A 51 -7.71 -2.54 -2.92
CA LEU A 51 -6.46 -3.29 -3.03
C LEU A 51 -6.77 -4.77 -2.86
N PRO A 52 -6.31 -5.62 -3.80
CA PRO A 52 -6.66 -7.04 -3.77
C PRO A 52 -6.11 -7.68 -2.47
N PRO A 53 -6.94 -8.45 -1.74
CA PRO A 53 -6.51 -9.13 -0.52
C PRO A 53 -5.42 -10.18 -0.79
N LYS A 54 -5.12 -10.51 -2.04
CA LYS A 54 -3.95 -11.34 -2.38
C LYS A 54 -2.59 -10.70 -2.04
N LEU A 55 -2.56 -9.43 -1.59
CA LEU A 55 -1.33 -8.77 -1.13
C LEU A 55 -1.18 -8.77 0.41
N GLY A 56 -2.27 -8.66 1.18
CA GLY A 56 -2.26 -8.73 2.65
C GLY A 56 -3.00 -9.98 3.10
N ALA A 57 -2.35 -10.82 3.90
CA ALA A 57 -2.92 -12.10 4.37
C ALA A 57 -4.38 -11.95 4.84
N PRO A 58 -5.23 -12.98 4.65
CA PRO A 58 -6.63 -12.94 5.09
C PRO A 58 -6.67 -12.56 6.57
N ARG A 59 -7.39 -11.48 6.88
CA ARG A 59 -7.67 -11.12 8.26
C ARG A 59 -8.52 -12.24 8.84
N ASP A 60 -7.99 -12.84 9.89
CA ASP A 60 -8.65 -13.78 10.79
C ASP A 60 -10.06 -13.25 11.17
N GLU A 61 -10.99 -14.20 11.29
CA GLU A 61 -12.40 -14.07 11.64
C GLU A 61 -12.68 -13.30 12.95
#